data_AF-X1J1L7-F1
#
_entry.id   AF-X1J1L7-F1
#
_cell.length_a   1.000
_cell.length_b   1.000
_cell.length_c   1.000
_cell.angle_alpha   90.00
_cell.angle_beta   90.00
_cell.angle_gamma   90.00
#
_symmetry.space_group_name_H-M   'P 1'
#
loop_
_entity.id
_entity.type
_entity.pdbx_description
1 polymer ?
#
loop_
_entity_poly.entity_id
_entity_poly.type
_entity_poly.pdbx_seq_one_letter_code
_entity_poly.pdbx_strand_id
1 'polypeptide(L)'
;MDRVGIAEALVHSAIASDHAPAMGNRELMEQLDGNARLHLSWVLMPHHTGEMEPPDKLLTAMLEQGVRAARLFPKRHQFLLIEGTCGPLLDALAAHKLPLFIEIGETSWSEIDTMLQEHPGLQLIVQEAFYRIDGYMYPLMAKYP
;
A
#
# COMPACT_ATOMS: atom_id res chain seq x y z
N MET A 1 4.29 4.86 22.68
CA MET A 1 5.04 5.77 21.81
C MET A 1 5.96 6.70 22.60
N ASP A 2 5.47 7.37 23.65
CA ASP A 2 6.26 8.36 24.43
C ASP A 2 7.52 7.80 25.09
N ARG A 3 7.44 6.60 25.66
CA ARG A 3 8.60 5.93 26.30
C ARG A 3 9.83 5.81 25.39
N VAL A 4 9.61 5.73 24.07
CA VAL A 4 10.66 5.55 23.05
C VAL A 4 10.79 6.74 22.11
N GLY A 5 10.11 7.87 22.42
CA GLY A 5 10.23 9.11 21.64
C GLY A 5 9.60 9.09 20.25
N ILE A 6 8.67 8.16 19.96
CA ILE A 6 7.96 8.15 18.67
C ILE A 6 6.82 9.18 18.72
N ALA A 7 6.89 10.22 17.89
CA ALA A 7 5.90 11.29 17.87
C ALA A 7 4.58 10.83 17.25
N GLU A 8 4.62 10.19 16.08
CA GLU A 8 3.47 9.76 15.30
C GLU A 8 3.72 8.40 14.67
N ALA A 9 2.67 7.71 14.24
CA ALA A 9 2.77 6.43 13.57
C ALA A 9 1.78 6.31 12.41
N LEU A 10 2.21 5.62 11.36
CA LEU A 10 1.34 5.17 10.28
C LEU A 10 0.85 3.75 10.60
N VAL A 11 -0.46 3.55 10.66
CA VAL A 11 -1.07 2.30 11.13
C VAL A 11 -2.00 1.70 10.09
N HIS A 12 -2.09 0.37 10.08
CA HIS A 12 -3.03 -0.39 9.25
C HIS A 12 -3.69 -1.48 10.10
N SER A 13 -4.79 -2.04 9.61
CA SER A 13 -5.55 -3.06 10.32
C SER A 13 -5.01 -4.46 10.01
N ALA A 14 -4.78 -5.25 11.06
CA ALA A 14 -4.45 -6.67 10.92
C ALA A 14 -5.61 -7.47 10.27
N ILE A 15 -6.85 -7.10 10.58
CA ILE A 15 -8.04 -7.70 9.94
C ILE A 15 -8.03 -7.40 8.44
N ALA A 16 -7.61 -6.19 8.06
CA ALA A 16 -7.51 -5.81 6.66
C ALA A 16 -6.38 -6.54 5.92
N SER A 17 -5.26 -6.86 6.59
CA SER A 17 -4.14 -7.58 6.00
C SER A 17 -4.30 -9.09 5.94
N ASP A 18 -5.09 -9.66 6.84
CA ASP A 18 -5.18 -11.11 7.04
C ASP A 18 -6.49 -11.70 6.52
N HIS A 19 -7.53 -10.87 6.32
CA HIS A 19 -8.85 -11.38 5.99
C HIS A 19 -9.66 -10.52 5.01
N ALA A 20 -10.06 -9.31 5.41
CA ALA A 20 -11.07 -8.54 4.68
C ALA A 20 -10.69 -7.05 4.64
N PRO A 21 -10.01 -6.60 3.56
CA PRO A 21 -9.50 -5.23 3.45
C PRO A 21 -10.53 -4.14 3.73
N ALA A 22 -11.70 -4.20 3.07
CA ALA A 22 -12.73 -3.16 3.21
C ALA A 22 -13.33 -3.09 4.63
N MET A 23 -13.51 -4.26 5.27
CA MET A 23 -14.01 -4.34 6.65
C MET A 23 -12.96 -3.81 7.64
N GLY A 24 -11.72 -4.31 7.55
CA GLY A 24 -10.67 -3.92 8.48
C GLY A 24 -10.25 -2.45 8.36
N ASN A 25 -10.27 -1.87 7.16
CA ASN A 25 -10.03 -0.43 6.98
C ASN A 25 -11.11 0.41 7.65
N ARG A 26 -12.38 0.00 7.56
CA ARG A 26 -13.51 0.68 8.19
C ARG A 26 -13.39 0.64 9.72
N GLU A 27 -13.16 -0.54 10.26
CA GLU A 27 -13.02 -0.72 11.71
C GLU A 27 -11.83 0.09 12.26
N LEU A 28 -10.72 0.14 11.54
CA LEU A 28 -9.57 0.95 11.93
C LEU A 28 -9.93 2.43 12.04
N MET A 29 -10.72 2.97 11.10
CA MET A 29 -11.14 4.37 11.19
C MET A 29 -11.93 4.65 12.46
N GLU A 30 -12.86 3.76 12.81
CA GLU A 30 -13.67 3.89 14.03
C GLU A 30 -12.79 3.81 15.29
N GLN A 31 -11.75 2.97 15.29
CA GLN A 31 -10.81 2.83 16.41
C GLN A 31 -9.87 4.03 16.58
N LEU A 32 -9.58 4.76 15.51
CA LEU A 32 -8.63 5.88 15.51
C LEU A 32 -9.29 7.25 15.66
N ASP A 33 -10.62 7.31 15.75
CA ASP A 33 -11.34 8.58 15.85
C ASP A 33 -10.80 9.44 17.02
N GLY A 34 -10.50 10.70 16.71
CA GLY A 34 -9.91 11.66 17.64
C GLY A 34 -8.41 11.49 17.95
N ASN A 35 -7.70 10.51 17.39
CA ASN A 35 -6.26 10.33 17.63
C ASN A 35 -5.38 11.01 16.57
N ALA A 36 -4.89 12.21 16.87
CA ALA A 36 -4.05 12.98 15.94
C ALA A 36 -2.64 12.40 15.68
N ARG A 37 -2.17 11.43 16.50
CA ARG A 37 -0.82 10.86 16.38
C ARG A 37 -0.77 9.60 15.52
N LEU A 38 -1.93 9.07 15.12
CA LEU A 38 -2.06 7.84 14.35
C LEU A 38 -2.66 8.15 12.99
N HIS A 39 -1.88 7.89 11.94
CA HIS A 39 -2.27 8.15 10.56
C HIS A 39 -2.69 6.85 9.87
N LEU A 40 -3.76 6.92 9.09
CA LEU A 40 -4.32 5.76 8.41
C LEU A 40 -3.47 5.33 7.22
N SER A 41 -3.21 4.03 7.14
CA SER A 41 -2.75 3.33 5.94
C SER A 41 -3.73 2.22 5.62
N TRP A 42 -4.43 2.37 4.50
CA TRP A 42 -5.44 1.40 4.08
C TRP A 42 -4.81 0.24 3.32
N VAL A 43 -5.34 -0.95 3.57
CA VAL A 43 -5.04 -2.13 2.78
C VAL A 43 -6.00 -2.19 1.60
N LEU A 44 -5.47 -2.28 0.40
CA LEU A 44 -6.24 -2.25 -0.84
C LEU A 44 -6.19 -3.60 -1.54
N MET A 45 -7.09 -3.77 -2.50
CA MET A 45 -7.08 -4.87 -3.47
C MET A 45 -7.72 -4.40 -4.79
N PRO A 46 -7.47 -5.09 -5.90
CA PRO A 46 -8.11 -4.77 -7.17
C PRO A 46 -9.64 -4.80 -7.09
N HIS A 47 -10.29 -3.88 -7.79
CA HIS A 47 -11.75 -3.69 -7.77
C HIS A 47 -12.55 -4.78 -8.50
N HIS A 48 -11.89 -5.71 -9.19
CA HIS A 48 -12.52 -6.69 -10.10
C HIS A 48 -13.56 -7.60 -9.42
N THR A 49 -13.46 -7.81 -8.11
CA THR A 49 -14.44 -8.61 -7.34
C THR A 49 -15.62 -7.79 -6.81
N GLY A 50 -15.58 -6.47 -6.93
CA GLY A 50 -16.58 -5.55 -6.37
C GLY A 50 -16.45 -5.30 -4.86
N GLU A 51 -15.45 -5.89 -4.19
CA GLU A 51 -15.19 -5.67 -2.76
C GLU A 51 -14.56 -4.29 -2.48
N MET A 52 -13.92 -3.72 -3.50
CA MET A 52 -13.36 -2.39 -3.50
C MET A 52 -13.98 -1.56 -4.62
N GLU A 53 -14.21 -0.28 -4.34
CA GLU A 53 -14.61 0.67 -5.37
C GLU A 53 -13.53 0.78 -6.47
N PRO A 54 -13.92 1.19 -7.69
CA PRO A 54 -12.96 1.53 -8.73
C PRO A 54 -11.95 2.59 -8.26
N PRO A 55 -10.70 2.57 -8.76
CA PRO A 55 -9.60 3.38 -8.24
C PRO A 55 -9.93 4.87 -8.03
N ASP A 56 -10.55 5.56 -9.00
CA ASP A 56 -10.85 6.99 -8.89
C ASP A 56 -11.73 7.32 -7.68
N LYS A 57 -12.76 6.50 -7.45
CA LYS A 57 -13.67 6.66 -6.31
C LYS A 57 -13.01 6.27 -4.99
N LEU A 58 -12.26 5.16 -5.02
CA LEU A 58 -11.52 4.66 -3.86
C LEU A 58 -10.51 5.70 -3.35
N LEU A 59 -9.73 6.28 -4.25
CA LEU A 59 -8.71 7.29 -3.94
C LEU A 59 -9.35 8.59 -3.41
N THR A 60 -10.45 9.03 -4.01
CA THR A 60 -11.21 10.18 -3.50
C THR A 60 -11.65 9.93 -2.05
N ALA A 61 -12.27 8.78 -1.78
CA ALA A 61 -12.70 8.42 -0.43
C ALA A 61 -11.53 8.29 0.57
N MET A 62 -10.40 7.73 0.13
CA MET A 62 -9.18 7.66 0.94
C MET A 62 -8.70 9.05 1.38
N LEU A 63 -8.64 10.00 0.45
CA LEU A 63 -8.16 11.35 0.73
C LEU A 63 -9.11 12.12 1.65
N GLU A 64 -10.42 12.00 1.42
CA GLU A 64 -11.46 12.60 2.28
C GLU A 64 -11.38 12.09 3.72
N GLN A 65 -11.08 10.80 3.90
CA GLN A 65 -10.92 10.17 5.22
C GLN A 65 -9.53 10.38 5.83
N GLY A 66 -8.67 11.17 5.20
CA GLY A 66 -7.35 11.49 5.74
C GLY A 66 -6.36 10.32 5.68
N VAL A 67 -6.57 9.33 4.81
CA VAL A 67 -5.61 8.24 4.58
C VAL A 67 -4.33 8.80 3.98
N ARG A 68 -3.18 8.27 4.42
CA ARG A 68 -1.84 8.77 4.04
C ARG A 68 -1.01 7.78 3.24
N ALA A 69 -1.43 6.52 3.17
CA ALA A 69 -0.70 5.47 2.46
C ALA A 69 -1.60 4.29 2.09
N ALA A 70 -1.20 3.55 1.06
CA ALA A 70 -1.80 2.29 0.66
C ALA A 70 -0.89 1.10 1.02
N ARG A 71 -1.48 -0.08 1.18
CA ARG A 71 -0.81 -1.37 1.36
C ARG A 71 -1.43 -2.39 0.44
N LEU A 72 -0.59 -3.28 -0.11
CA LEU A 72 -1.05 -4.45 -0.85
C LEU A 72 -0.45 -5.71 -0.23
N PHE A 73 -1.25 -6.78 -0.21
CA PHE A 73 -0.80 -8.14 0.14
C PHE A 73 -1.26 -9.14 -0.93
N PRO A 74 -0.69 -9.10 -2.16
CA PRO A 74 -1.16 -9.91 -3.28
C PRO A 74 -1.23 -11.42 -3.00
N LYS A 75 -0.26 -11.99 -2.28
CA LYS A 75 -0.23 -13.45 -2.03
C LYS A 75 -1.25 -13.83 -0.97
N ARG A 76 -1.33 -13.07 0.12
CA ARG A 76 -2.34 -13.30 1.18
C ARG A 76 -3.77 -13.13 0.67
N HIS A 77 -4.02 -12.10 -0.14
CA HIS A 77 -5.35 -11.82 -0.71
C HIS A 77 -5.59 -12.47 -2.08
N GLN A 78 -4.67 -13.34 -2.52
CA GLN A 78 -4.82 -14.19 -3.70
C GLN A 78 -5.14 -13.45 -5.01
N PHE A 79 -4.44 -12.35 -5.29
CA PHE A 79 -4.52 -11.66 -6.58
C PHE A 79 -3.14 -11.52 -7.23
N LEU A 80 -3.13 -11.35 -8.56
CA LEU A 80 -1.90 -11.20 -9.33
C LEU A 80 -1.43 -9.75 -9.32
N LEU A 81 -0.14 -9.51 -9.01
CA LEU A 81 0.47 -8.19 -9.12
C LEU A 81 1.01 -7.96 -10.54
N ILE A 82 0.07 -7.84 -11.49
CA ILE A 82 0.35 -7.59 -12.91
C ILE A 82 -0.49 -6.43 -13.42
N GLU A 83 -0.06 -5.83 -14.54
CA GLU A 83 -0.72 -4.67 -15.15
C GLU A 83 -2.23 -4.89 -15.36
N GLY A 84 -2.63 -6.01 -15.98
CA GLY A 84 -4.05 -6.31 -16.24
C GLY A 84 -4.92 -6.47 -14.99
N THR A 85 -4.33 -6.61 -13.81
CA THR A 85 -5.05 -6.76 -12.54
C THR A 85 -4.96 -5.50 -11.68
N CYS A 86 -3.75 -4.96 -11.50
CA CYS A 86 -3.48 -3.86 -10.58
C CYS A 86 -3.25 -2.51 -11.26
N GLY A 87 -3.06 -2.47 -12.58
CA GLY A 87 -2.62 -1.26 -13.30
C GLY A 87 -3.43 0.00 -12.98
N PRO A 88 -4.77 -0.03 -13.12
CA PRO A 88 -5.60 1.13 -12.79
C PRO A 88 -5.48 1.60 -11.34
N LEU A 89 -5.25 0.68 -10.39
CA LEU A 89 -5.05 1.03 -8.98
C LEU A 89 -3.68 1.69 -8.77
N LEU A 90 -2.64 1.16 -9.40
CA LEU A 90 -1.28 1.65 -9.30
C LEU A 90 -1.12 3.02 -9.96
N ASP A 91 -1.74 3.23 -11.13
CA ASP A 91 -1.83 4.53 -11.80
C ASP A 91 -2.51 5.58 -10.91
N ALA A 92 -3.63 5.21 -10.28
CA ALA A 92 -4.35 6.14 -9.40
C ALA A 92 -3.52 6.53 -8.17
N LEU A 93 -2.77 5.59 -7.58
CA LEU A 93 -1.85 5.86 -6.47
C LEU A 93 -0.70 6.78 -6.91
N ALA A 94 -0.11 6.53 -8.08
CA ALA A 94 0.95 7.36 -8.65
C ALA A 94 0.46 8.80 -8.92
N ALA A 95 -0.71 8.96 -9.54
CA ALA A 95 -1.30 10.26 -9.85
C ALA A 95 -1.55 11.12 -8.58
N HIS A 96 -1.95 10.49 -7.48
CA HIS A 96 -2.19 11.17 -6.20
C HIS A 96 -0.95 11.23 -5.30
N LYS A 97 0.19 10.67 -5.72
CA LYS A 97 1.43 10.54 -4.94
C LYS A 97 1.18 9.90 -3.56
N LEU A 98 0.29 8.91 -3.52
CA LEU A 98 0.08 8.13 -2.30
C LEU A 98 1.11 6.99 -2.25
N PRO A 99 1.91 6.90 -1.17
CA PRO A 99 2.90 5.85 -1.05
C PRO A 99 2.23 4.49 -0.92
N LEU A 100 2.73 3.54 -1.70
CA LEU A 100 2.37 2.14 -1.64
C LEU A 100 3.40 1.37 -0.83
N PHE A 101 2.95 0.68 0.20
CA PHE A 101 3.74 -0.27 0.97
C PHE A 101 3.47 -1.69 0.49
N ILE A 102 4.52 -2.46 0.28
CA ILE A 102 4.43 -3.90 0.00
C ILE A 102 5.54 -4.64 0.73
N GLU A 103 5.22 -5.76 1.37
CA GLU A 103 6.23 -6.63 1.94
C GLU A 103 6.94 -7.42 0.84
N ILE A 104 8.26 -7.60 0.95
CA ILE A 104 9.00 -8.38 -0.05
C ILE A 104 8.49 -9.82 -0.15
N GLY A 105 7.95 -10.37 0.94
CA GLY A 105 7.30 -11.69 0.98
C GLY A 105 6.05 -11.79 0.11
N GLU A 106 5.40 -10.66 -0.21
CA GLU A 106 4.17 -10.57 -1.00
C GLU A 106 4.39 -10.29 -2.48
N THR A 107 5.63 -10.07 -2.90
CA THR A 107 6.00 -9.81 -4.28
C THR A 107 7.33 -10.49 -4.63
N SER A 108 7.98 -10.03 -5.70
CA SER A 108 9.28 -10.43 -6.22
C SER A 108 9.96 -9.20 -6.83
N TRP A 109 11.28 -9.21 -6.91
CA TRP A 109 12.03 -8.09 -7.49
C TRP A 109 11.69 -7.84 -8.97
N SER A 110 11.33 -8.89 -9.71
CA SER A 110 10.86 -8.77 -11.09
C SER A 110 9.50 -8.06 -11.18
N GLU A 111 8.55 -8.40 -10.30
CA GLU A 111 7.25 -7.70 -10.26
C GLU A 111 7.44 -6.24 -9.85
N ILE A 112 8.36 -5.95 -8.92
CA ILE A 112 8.70 -4.57 -8.56
C ILE A 112 9.28 -3.81 -9.76
N ASP A 113 10.23 -4.40 -10.51
CA ASP A 113 10.81 -3.75 -11.69
C ASP A 113 9.73 -3.44 -12.74
N THR A 114 8.86 -4.42 -13.04
CA THR A 114 7.73 -4.22 -13.97
C THR A 114 6.78 -3.14 -13.46
N MET A 115 6.37 -3.20 -12.19
CA MET A 115 5.45 -2.23 -11.60
C MET A 115 5.99 -0.79 -11.67
N LEU A 116 7.27 -0.59 -11.34
CA LEU A 116 7.89 0.74 -11.41
C LEU A 116 8.10 1.22 -12.85
N GLN A 117 8.29 0.29 -13.80
CA GLN A 117 8.38 0.62 -15.22
C GLN A 117 7.06 1.08 -15.80
N GLU A 118 5.98 0.36 -15.51
CA GLU A 118 4.64 0.62 -16.07
C GLU A 118 3.94 1.80 -15.38
N HIS A 119 4.28 2.10 -14.12
CA HIS A 119 3.68 3.20 -13.35
C HIS A 119 4.71 4.25 -12.89
N PRO A 120 5.24 5.09 -13.82
CA PRO A 120 6.14 6.18 -13.46
C PRO A 120 5.53 7.12 -12.42
N GLY A 121 6.27 7.41 -11.35
CA GLY A 121 5.84 8.28 -10.26
C GLY A 121 5.15 7.56 -9.10
N LEU A 122 4.95 6.24 -9.19
CA LEU A 122 4.52 5.44 -8.05
C LEU A 122 5.58 5.48 -6.93
N GLN A 123 5.17 5.90 -5.74
CA GLN A 123 6.03 5.93 -4.56
C GLN A 123 5.97 4.59 -3.84
N LEU A 124 6.94 3.71 -4.08
CA LEU A 124 6.98 2.38 -3.49
C LEU A 124 7.86 2.34 -2.23
N ILE A 125 7.35 1.72 -1.17
CA ILE A 125 8.09 1.39 0.06
C ILE A 125 8.07 -0.12 0.25
N VAL A 126 9.23 -0.76 0.11
CA VAL A 126 9.39 -2.19 0.33
C VAL A 126 9.63 -2.45 1.81
N GLN A 127 8.84 -3.36 2.39
CA GLN A 127 8.91 -3.75 3.80
C GLN A 127 9.45 -5.17 3.97
N GLU A 128 9.80 -5.53 5.20
CA GLU A 128 10.38 -6.84 5.55
C GLU A 128 11.63 -7.17 4.72
N ALA A 129 12.34 -6.12 4.31
CA ALA A 129 13.63 -6.19 3.66
C ALA A 129 14.68 -6.77 4.61
N PHE A 130 15.47 -7.73 4.11
CA PHE A 130 16.59 -8.33 4.84
C PHE A 130 17.93 -7.80 4.31
N TYR A 131 18.99 -7.89 5.10
CA TYR A 131 20.30 -7.27 4.82
C TYR A 131 21.03 -7.72 3.53
N ARG A 132 20.49 -8.65 2.74
CA ARG A 132 21.11 -9.19 1.52
C ARG A 132 20.39 -8.79 0.23
N ILE A 133 19.60 -7.72 0.26
CA ILE A 133 18.81 -7.29 -0.90
C ILE A 133 19.49 -6.22 -1.75
N ASP A 134 20.64 -5.70 -1.31
CA ASP A 134 21.32 -4.53 -1.92
C ASP A 134 21.54 -4.70 -3.44
N GLY A 135 21.90 -5.91 -3.87
CA GLY A 135 22.11 -6.24 -5.29
C GLY A 135 20.85 -6.19 -6.16
N TYR A 136 19.67 -6.25 -5.56
CA TYR A 136 18.38 -6.04 -6.23
C TYR A 136 17.87 -4.61 -6.04
N MET A 137 17.93 -4.11 -4.81
CA MET A 137 17.34 -2.82 -4.41
C MET A 137 18.08 -1.62 -5.01
N TYR A 138 19.41 -1.56 -4.90
CA TYR A 138 20.16 -0.37 -5.36
C TYR A 138 20.07 -0.14 -6.88
N PRO A 139 20.15 -1.17 -7.75
CA PRO A 139 19.92 -0.97 -9.18
C PRO A 139 18.52 -0.41 -9.48
N LEU A 140 17.48 -0.89 -8.78
CA LEU A 140 16.12 -0.39 -8.95
C LEU A 140 15.98 1.06 -8.48
N MET A 141 16.55 1.43 -7.32
CA MET A 141 16.54 2.82 -6.86
C MET A 141 17.32 3.77 -7.79
N ALA A 142 18.40 3.29 -8.42
CA ALA A 142 19.14 4.08 -9.40
C ALA A 142 18.36 4.24 -10.72
N LYS A 143 17.59 3.22 -11.11
CA LYS A 143 16.75 3.22 -12.31
C LYS A 143 15.45 4.03 -12.11
N TYR A 144 14.90 4.03 -10.90
CA TYR A 144 13.62 4.64 -10.51
C TYR A 144 13.79 5.52 -9.26
N PRO A 145 14.19 6.78 -9.41
CA PRO A 145 14.43 7.71 -8.30
C PRO A 145 13.16 8.28 -7.66
#